data_AF-A0A0C3BYC3-F1
#
_entry.id   AF-A0A0C3BYC3-F1
#
_cell.length_a   1.000
_cell.length_b   1.000
_cell.length_c   1.000
_cell.angle_alpha   90.00
_cell.angle_beta   90.00
_cell.angle_gamma   90.00
#
_symmetry.space_group_name_H-M   'P 1'
#
loop_
_entity.id
_entity.type
_entity.pdbx_description
1 polymer ?
#
loop_
_entity_poly.entity_id
_entity_poly.type
_entity_poly.pdbx_seq_one_letter_code
_entity_poly.pdbx_strand_id
1 'polypeptide(L)'
;MSMHGGIPGIIDMWNHLLQDHTKEAGDRLHAKNYITIEAVSPYLILHPTSTSAWFITEPGLAGRNNLSRESRLTTGIALCLEDHTVTSKTNGTKFHVYYCCLGVPIFHEGGYTFYFTKEHFFSRKYFPCIDTPVSTIIAVPNYRTHEEGHYLSIQPNTFVLPPLHTWEKEEEKEKDMLKPMVGI
;
A
#
# COMPACT_ATOMS: atom_id res chain seq x y z
N MET A 1 2.63 -5.00 -15.15
CA MET A 1 3.55 -6.16 -15.18
C MET A 1 4.07 -6.32 -13.77
N SER A 2 3.74 -7.42 -13.07
CA SER A 2 4.30 -7.65 -11.73
C SER A 2 5.79 -7.95 -11.81
N MET A 3 6.53 -7.66 -10.73
CA MET A 3 7.92 -8.08 -10.55
C MET A 3 8.09 -9.58 -10.84
N HIS A 4 7.05 -10.37 -10.55
CA HIS A 4 7.01 -11.82 -10.71
C HIS A 4 6.87 -12.29 -12.17
N GLY A 5 6.69 -11.37 -13.13
CA GLY A 5 6.76 -11.65 -14.58
C GLY A 5 8.07 -11.18 -15.23
N GLY A 6 9.06 -10.77 -14.43
CA GLY A 6 10.33 -10.21 -14.90
C GLY A 6 11.38 -11.25 -15.30
N ILE A 7 12.46 -10.76 -15.93
CA ILE A 7 13.64 -11.55 -16.33
C ILE A 7 14.21 -12.25 -15.08
N PRO A 8 14.48 -13.58 -15.10
CA PRO A 8 14.90 -14.35 -13.91
C PRO A 8 16.00 -13.69 -13.07
N GLY A 9 17.04 -13.12 -13.70
CA GLY A 9 18.14 -12.47 -12.98
C GLY A 9 17.76 -11.21 -12.19
N ILE A 10 16.64 -10.56 -12.49
CA ILE A 10 16.18 -9.38 -11.73
C ILE A 10 15.54 -9.81 -10.42
N ILE A 11 14.74 -10.89 -10.44
CA ILE A 11 14.11 -11.46 -9.24
C ILE A 11 15.17 -11.93 -8.25
N ASP A 12 16.24 -12.57 -8.75
CA ASP A 12 17.36 -13.00 -7.91
C ASP A 12 18.07 -11.81 -7.25
N MET A 13 18.27 -10.72 -7.99
CA MET A 13 18.87 -9.50 -7.45
C MET A 13 18.02 -8.84 -6.36
N TRP A 14 16.70 -8.76 -6.53
CA TRP A 14 15.79 -8.31 -5.47
C TRP A 14 15.86 -9.19 -4.22
N ASN A 15 15.85 -10.51 -4.41
CA ASN A 15 15.98 -11.47 -3.31
C ASN A 15 17.29 -11.33 -2.55
N HIS A 16 18.41 -11.15 -3.26
CA HIS A 16 19.72 -10.97 -2.65
C HIS A 16 19.78 -9.69 -1.83
N LEU A 17 19.37 -8.56 -2.40
CA LEU A 17 19.37 -7.27 -1.70
C LEU A 17 18.46 -7.26 -0.47
N LEU A 18 17.26 -7.85 -0.60
CA LEU A 18 16.33 -8.00 0.53
C LEU A 18 16.95 -8.84 1.63
N GLN A 19 17.54 -10.00 1.31
CA GLN A 19 18.15 -10.88 2.30
C GLN A 19 19.33 -10.22 3.01
N ASP A 20 20.16 -9.49 2.30
CA ASP A 20 21.31 -8.83 2.91
C ASP A 20 20.84 -7.74 3.88
N HIS A 21 19.83 -6.96 3.50
CA HIS A 21 19.25 -5.93 4.36
C HIS A 21 18.50 -6.51 5.58
N THR A 22 17.76 -7.62 5.42
CA THR A 22 17.01 -8.20 6.54
C THR A 22 17.90 -9.00 7.49
N LYS A 23 19.00 -9.61 7.00
CA LYS A 23 20.02 -10.26 7.86
C LYS A 23 20.62 -9.29 8.85
N GLU A 24 20.93 -8.06 8.43
CA GLU A 24 21.43 -7.00 9.32
C GLU A 24 20.38 -6.64 10.40
N ALA A 25 19.10 -6.76 10.07
CA ALA A 25 17.99 -6.55 10.99
C ALA A 25 17.61 -7.79 11.84
N GLY A 26 18.30 -8.92 11.68
CA GLY A 26 18.03 -10.19 12.39
C GLY A 26 16.88 -11.02 11.80
N ASP A 27 16.24 -10.56 10.73
CA ASP A 27 15.10 -11.20 10.08
C ASP A 27 15.58 -11.97 8.83
N ARG A 28 15.41 -13.30 8.80
CA ARG A 28 15.79 -14.13 7.63
C ARG A 28 14.65 -14.28 6.62
N LEU A 29 14.06 -13.16 6.20
CA LEU A 29 12.93 -13.16 5.28
C LEU A 29 13.41 -13.21 3.82
N HIS A 30 12.81 -14.09 3.02
CA HIS A 30 12.98 -14.14 1.57
C HIS A 30 11.80 -13.43 0.88
N ALA A 31 11.92 -13.00 -0.38
CA ALA A 31 10.82 -12.29 -1.05
C ALA A 31 9.53 -13.13 -1.11
N LYS A 32 9.66 -14.46 -1.23
CA LYS A 32 8.53 -15.41 -1.17
C LYS A 32 7.75 -15.41 0.16
N ASN A 33 8.32 -14.85 1.23
CA ASN A 33 7.65 -14.74 2.52
C ASN A 33 6.73 -13.52 2.60
N TYR A 34 6.79 -12.62 1.62
CA TYR A 34 5.98 -11.41 1.57
C TYR A 34 4.74 -11.66 0.73
N ILE A 35 3.62 -11.12 1.18
CA ILE A 35 2.40 -11.06 0.38
C ILE A 35 2.53 -9.86 -0.56
N THR A 36 2.54 -10.12 -1.86
CA THR A 36 2.55 -9.07 -2.87
C THR A 36 1.17 -8.42 -2.96
N ILE A 37 1.13 -7.10 -2.80
CA ILE A 37 -0.08 -6.29 -2.81
C ILE A 37 0.11 -5.15 -3.81
N GLU A 38 -0.89 -4.94 -4.66
CA GLU A 38 -0.94 -3.74 -5.48
C GLU A 38 -1.31 -2.53 -4.61
N ALA A 39 -0.48 -1.50 -4.69
CA ALA A 39 -0.67 -0.28 -3.93
C ALA A 39 -0.20 0.93 -4.73
N VAL A 40 -0.75 2.09 -4.39
CA VAL A 40 -0.30 3.37 -4.90
C VAL A 40 0.68 3.97 -3.93
N SER A 41 1.82 4.35 -4.48
CA SER A 41 2.90 4.96 -3.76
C SER A 41 2.58 6.43 -3.43
N PRO A 42 2.97 6.93 -2.25
CA PRO A 42 2.78 8.33 -1.88
C PRO A 42 3.49 9.30 -2.84
N TYR A 43 4.47 8.83 -3.61
CA TYR A 43 5.22 9.61 -4.59
C TYR A 43 4.40 10.06 -5.82
N LEU A 44 3.13 9.66 -5.95
CA LEU A 44 2.20 10.30 -6.89
C LEU A 44 1.67 11.66 -6.41
N ILE A 45 1.86 11.98 -5.12
CA ILE A 45 1.55 13.31 -4.56
C ILE A 45 2.66 14.27 -5.00
N LEU A 46 2.30 15.53 -5.29
CA LEU A 46 3.23 16.56 -5.73
C LEU A 46 4.37 16.81 -4.71
N HIS A 47 4.06 16.72 -3.42
CA HIS A 47 4.97 16.91 -2.30
C HIS A 47 4.71 15.87 -1.20
N PRO A 48 5.18 14.63 -1.35
CA PRO A 48 4.96 13.61 -0.33
C PRO A 48 5.72 13.96 0.95
N THR A 49 5.09 13.68 2.08
CA THR A 49 5.58 13.90 3.44
C THR A 49 5.62 12.56 4.21
N SER A 50 6.14 12.58 5.45
CA SER A 50 6.06 11.44 6.37
C SER A 50 4.63 11.04 6.74
N THR A 51 3.64 11.92 6.49
CA THR A 51 2.21 11.63 6.68
C THR A 51 1.51 11.23 5.38
N SER A 52 2.25 11.06 4.29
CA SER A 52 1.67 10.54 3.04
C SER A 52 1.58 9.02 3.10
N ALA A 53 0.45 8.39 2.79
CA ALA A 53 0.34 6.93 2.92
C ALA A 53 0.57 6.19 1.58
N TRP A 54 1.13 4.99 1.66
CA TRP A 54 0.90 3.97 0.65
C TRP A 54 -0.54 3.53 0.72
N PHE A 55 -1.19 3.42 -0.43
CA PHE A 55 -2.62 3.14 -0.50
C PHE A 55 -2.85 1.81 -1.20
N ILE A 56 -3.37 0.81 -0.49
CA ILE A 56 -3.65 -0.49 -1.10
C ILE A 56 -4.82 -0.35 -2.08
N THR A 57 -4.61 -0.64 -3.36
CA THR A 57 -5.58 -0.35 -4.44
C THR A 57 -6.52 -1.50 -4.76
N GLU A 58 -6.22 -2.74 -4.42
CA GLU A 58 -7.08 -3.87 -4.81
C GLU A 58 -8.40 -3.95 -3.99
N PRO A 59 -9.56 -3.82 -4.67
CA PRO A 59 -10.58 -4.84 -4.69
C PRO A 59 -10.55 -5.49 -6.09
N GLY A 60 -9.79 -6.58 -6.29
CA GLY A 60 -9.88 -7.32 -7.55
C GLY A 60 -11.31 -7.74 -7.84
N LEU A 61 -11.64 -8.03 -9.10
CA LEU A 61 -12.99 -8.37 -9.63
C LEU A 61 -13.82 -9.39 -8.80
N ALA A 62 -13.24 -10.06 -7.81
CA ALA A 62 -13.89 -10.93 -6.84
C ALA A 62 -14.39 -10.24 -5.55
N GLY A 63 -14.25 -8.91 -5.42
CA GLY A 63 -14.72 -8.13 -4.27
C GLY A 63 -16.24 -8.05 -4.09
N ARG A 64 -17.04 -8.68 -4.98
CA ARG A 64 -18.49 -8.76 -4.78
C ARG A 64 -18.95 -9.90 -3.88
N ASN A 65 -18.24 -11.04 -3.83
CA ASN A 65 -18.92 -12.28 -3.43
C ASN A 65 -18.25 -13.21 -2.40
N ASN A 66 -17.01 -13.01 -1.92
CA ASN A 66 -16.48 -13.83 -0.82
C ASN A 66 -15.33 -13.16 -0.05
N LEU A 67 -15.64 -12.48 1.05
CA LEU A 67 -14.67 -12.04 2.06
C LEU A 67 -14.56 -13.14 3.14
N SER A 68 -13.74 -14.17 2.90
CA SER A 68 -13.36 -15.06 4.01
C SER A 68 -12.49 -14.28 5.01
N ARG A 69 -12.64 -14.57 6.30
CA ARG A 69 -11.83 -13.99 7.40
C ARG A 69 -10.32 -14.17 7.19
N GLU A 70 -9.89 -15.13 6.37
CA GLU A 70 -8.48 -15.47 6.10
C GLU A 70 -7.78 -14.45 5.18
N SER A 71 -8.53 -13.58 4.50
CA SER A 71 -7.96 -12.57 3.59
C SER A 71 -7.65 -11.22 4.27
N ARG A 72 -7.80 -11.15 5.60
CA ARG A 72 -7.57 -9.95 6.39
C ARG A 72 -6.10 -9.78 6.75
N LEU A 73 -5.58 -8.58 6.59
CA LEU A 73 -4.24 -8.20 7.02
C LEU A 73 -4.22 -7.99 8.53
N THR A 74 -3.25 -8.62 9.18
CA THR A 74 -2.99 -8.52 10.62
C THR A 74 -1.61 -7.90 10.87
N THR A 75 -1.45 -7.29 12.04
CA THR A 75 -0.14 -6.83 12.53
C THR A 75 0.91 -7.95 12.42
N GLY A 76 2.13 -7.61 12.03
CA GLY A 76 3.28 -8.50 11.87
C GLY A 76 3.38 -9.18 10.50
N ILE A 77 2.38 -9.04 9.63
CA ILE A 77 2.43 -9.66 8.30
C ILE A 77 3.44 -8.96 7.38
N ALA A 78 4.22 -9.74 6.64
CA ALA A 78 5.20 -9.24 5.69
C ALA A 78 4.53 -8.92 4.35
N LEU A 79 4.67 -7.68 3.87
CA LEU A 79 4.03 -7.14 2.67
C LEU A 79 5.07 -6.65 1.65
N CYS A 80 4.84 -6.97 0.38
CA CYS A 80 5.54 -6.39 -0.77
C CYS A 80 4.55 -5.50 -1.53
N LEU A 81 4.64 -4.18 -1.35
CA LEU A 81 3.78 -3.23 -2.06
C LEU A 81 4.39 -2.91 -3.41
N GLU A 82 3.66 -3.14 -4.49
CA GLU A 82 4.08 -2.79 -5.85
C GLU A 82 3.19 -1.68 -6.42
N ASP A 83 3.79 -0.56 -6.85
CA ASP A 83 3.08 0.50 -7.57
C ASP A 83 3.31 0.40 -9.08
N HIS A 84 2.29 -0.11 -9.77
CA HIS A 84 2.27 -0.27 -11.23
C HIS A 84 1.79 1.00 -11.95
N THR A 85 1.14 1.91 -11.24
CA THR A 85 0.62 3.16 -11.78
C THR A 85 1.74 4.14 -12.11
N VAL A 86 2.84 4.08 -11.35
CA VAL A 86 4.07 4.82 -11.65
C VAL A 86 4.69 4.32 -12.95
N THR A 87 4.70 3.00 -13.16
CA THR A 87 5.25 2.38 -14.38
C THR A 87 4.52 2.86 -15.63
N SER A 88 3.19 2.89 -15.59
CA SER A 88 2.38 3.36 -16.73
C SER A 88 2.60 4.85 -17.02
N LYS A 89 2.76 5.69 -15.99
CA LYS A 89 3.05 7.12 -16.14
C LYS A 89 4.48 7.44 -16.60
N THR A 90 5.42 6.52 -16.43
CA THR A 90 6.86 6.77 -16.65
C THR A 90 7.45 5.92 -17.78
N ASN A 91 6.60 5.31 -18.62
CA ASN A 91 6.99 4.41 -19.71
C ASN A 91 7.96 3.30 -19.25
N GLY A 92 7.75 2.75 -18.04
CA GLY A 92 8.56 1.66 -17.51
C GLY A 92 9.87 2.06 -16.82
N THR A 93 10.18 3.35 -16.73
CA THR A 93 11.46 3.81 -16.14
C THR A 93 11.46 3.86 -14.62
N LYS A 94 10.28 3.97 -13.99
CA LYS A 94 10.13 3.94 -12.53
C LYS A 94 9.17 2.84 -12.12
N PHE A 95 9.52 2.16 -11.03
CA PHE A 95 8.71 1.11 -10.42
C PHE A 95 8.97 1.16 -8.92
N HIS A 96 7.94 1.43 -8.12
CA HIS A 96 8.12 1.56 -6.68
C HIS A 96 7.74 0.25 -6.02
N VAL A 97 8.67 -0.28 -5.22
CA VAL A 97 8.48 -1.51 -4.46
C VAL A 97 8.86 -1.26 -3.02
N TYR A 98 7.98 -1.63 -2.11
CA TYR A 98 8.20 -1.48 -0.69
C TYR A 98 7.95 -2.80 0.06
N TYR A 99 9.03 -3.39 0.57
CA TYR A 99 8.99 -4.52 1.48
C TYR A 99 8.96 -4.00 2.92
N CYS A 100 7.96 -4.44 3.66
CA CYS A 100 7.79 -4.05 5.05
C CYS A 100 7.00 -5.08 5.84
N CYS A 101 7.02 -4.96 7.17
CA CYS A 101 6.05 -5.62 8.03
C CYS A 101 4.98 -4.61 8.46
N LEU A 102 3.73 -5.03 8.37
CA LEU A 102 2.60 -4.25 8.88
C LEU A 102 2.73 -4.14 10.40
N GLY A 103 2.79 -2.91 10.92
CA GLY A 103 2.85 -2.65 12.35
C GLY A 103 1.46 -2.59 12.97
N VAL A 104 1.33 -1.84 14.05
CA VAL A 104 0.06 -1.64 14.75
C VAL A 104 -0.83 -0.63 14.03
N PRO A 105 -2.16 -0.81 14.07
CA PRO A 105 -3.08 0.17 13.54
C PRO A 105 -3.06 1.43 14.42
N ILE A 106 -3.14 2.61 13.79
CA ILE A 106 -2.99 3.92 14.45
C ILE A 106 -4.35 4.56 14.64
N PHE A 107 -5.14 4.67 13.57
CA PHE A 107 -6.49 5.23 13.56
C PHE A 107 -7.24 4.83 12.29
N HIS A 108 -8.52 5.20 12.22
CA HIS A 108 -9.37 5.01 11.05
C HIS A 108 -9.84 6.32 10.46
N GLU A 109 -9.87 6.40 9.14
CA GLU A 109 -10.42 7.54 8.42
C GLU A 109 -10.85 7.13 7.01
N GLY A 110 -11.96 7.69 6.52
CA GLY A 110 -12.36 7.59 5.11
C GLY A 110 -12.59 6.17 4.58
N GLY A 111 -12.88 5.18 5.45
CA GLY A 111 -13.01 3.78 5.05
C GLY A 111 -11.70 2.98 5.08
N TYR A 112 -10.62 3.58 5.58
CA TYR A 112 -9.30 2.98 5.72
C TYR A 112 -8.87 2.91 7.18
N THR A 113 -8.00 1.96 7.45
CA THR A 113 -7.20 1.86 8.68
C THR A 113 -5.77 2.17 8.33
N PHE A 114 -5.15 3.04 9.11
CA PHE A 114 -3.78 3.44 8.89
C PHE A 114 -2.86 2.66 9.83
N TYR A 115 -1.77 2.15 9.29
CA TYR A 115 -0.76 1.39 10.02
C TYR A 115 0.60 2.05 9.85
N PHE A 116 1.39 2.06 10.93
CA PHE A 116 2.84 2.20 10.77
C PHE A 116 3.41 0.89 10.26
N THR A 117 4.53 0.96 9.56
CA THR A 117 5.26 -0.22 9.11
C THR A 117 6.67 -0.24 9.68
N LYS A 118 7.20 -1.45 9.82
CA LYS A 118 8.65 -1.67 9.92
C LYS A 118 9.18 -1.84 8.51
N GLU A 119 9.97 -0.89 8.03
CA GLU A 119 10.65 -0.99 6.75
C GLU A 119 11.64 -2.16 6.73
N HIS A 120 11.63 -2.93 5.65
CA HIS A 120 12.65 -3.92 5.36
C HIS A 120 13.47 -3.58 4.11
N PHE A 121 12.83 -3.06 3.06
CA PHE A 121 13.51 -2.64 1.83
C PHE A 121 12.60 -1.74 0.98
N PHE A 122 13.14 -0.65 0.45
CA PHE A 122 12.43 0.20 -0.51
C PHE A 122 13.30 0.53 -1.73
N SER A 123 12.67 0.57 -2.91
CA SER A 123 13.31 1.01 -4.15
C SER A 123 12.29 1.64 -5.09
N ARG A 124 12.70 2.68 -5.82
CA ARG A 124 11.88 3.35 -6.86
C ARG A 124 12.24 2.95 -8.29
N LYS A 125 13.16 2.00 -8.43
CA LYS A 125 13.73 1.59 -9.72
C LYS A 125 13.46 0.13 -10.01
N TYR A 126 13.30 -0.17 -11.29
CA TYR A 126 13.16 -1.53 -11.79
C TYR A 126 14.40 -2.38 -11.49
N PHE A 127 15.60 -1.79 -11.67
CA PHE A 127 16.84 -2.32 -11.13
C PHE A 127 16.94 -1.85 -9.67
N PRO A 128 16.81 -2.76 -8.69
CA PRO A 128 16.72 -2.41 -7.29
C PRO A 128 17.97 -1.69 -6.81
N CYS A 129 17.74 -0.59 -6.10
CA CYS A 129 18.74 0.06 -5.25
C CYS A 129 18.04 0.47 -3.96
N ILE A 130 18.75 0.41 -2.84
CA ILE A 130 18.21 0.85 -1.56
C ILE A 130 17.93 2.36 -1.65
N ASP A 131 16.67 2.73 -1.42
CA ASP A 131 16.18 4.09 -1.26
C ASP A 131 15.59 4.24 0.16
N THR A 132 15.57 5.45 0.72
CA THR A 132 14.80 5.74 1.94
C THR A 132 13.36 6.10 1.56
N PRO A 133 12.33 5.43 2.12
CA PRO A 133 10.94 5.76 1.85
C PRO A 133 10.58 7.10 2.48
N VAL A 134 9.80 7.91 1.78
CA VAL A 134 9.27 9.18 2.29
C VAL A 134 8.28 8.97 3.43
N SER A 135 7.68 7.77 3.51
CA SER A 135 6.68 7.41 4.50
C SER A 135 6.69 5.91 4.76
N THR A 136 6.41 5.57 6.02
CA THR A 136 6.24 4.21 6.55
C THR A 136 4.78 3.95 6.94
N ILE A 137 3.85 4.61 6.24
CA ILE A 137 2.43 4.53 6.55
C ILE A 137 1.70 3.83 5.41
N ILE A 138 0.84 2.88 5.77
CA ILE A 138 -0.05 2.19 4.83
C ILE A 138 -1.50 2.47 5.23
N ALA A 139 -2.29 2.89 4.25
CA ALA A 139 -3.74 2.91 4.30
C ALA A 139 -4.28 1.58 3.77
N VAL A 140 -4.90 0.80 4.65
CA VAL A 140 -5.53 -0.49 4.33
C VAL A 140 -7.05 -0.31 4.36
N PRO A 141 -7.77 -0.71 3.30
CA PRO A 141 -9.24 -0.65 3.32
C PRO A 141 -9.83 -1.43 4.49
N ASN A 142 -10.85 -0.88 5.16
CA ASN A 142 -11.42 -1.47 6.38
C ASN A 142 -11.97 -2.90 6.20
N TYR A 143 -12.38 -3.27 4.99
CA TYR A 143 -12.84 -4.63 4.70
C TYR A 143 -11.69 -5.66 4.67
N ARG A 144 -10.44 -5.21 4.51
CA ARG A 144 -9.22 -6.02 4.57
C ARG A 144 -8.57 -6.03 5.94
N THR A 145 -9.03 -5.25 6.91
CA THR A 145 -8.40 -5.21 8.23
C THR A 145 -8.99 -6.22 9.19
N HIS A 146 -8.14 -6.75 10.07
CA HIS A 146 -8.59 -7.53 11.22
C HIS A 146 -9.30 -6.65 12.26
N GLU A 147 -10.07 -7.28 13.15
CA GLU A 147 -10.97 -6.60 14.10
C GLU A 147 -10.27 -5.63 15.07
N GLU A 148 -8.94 -5.75 15.20
CA GLU A 148 -8.09 -4.83 15.97
C GLU A 148 -8.15 -3.39 15.47
N GLY A 149 -8.38 -3.18 14.16
CA GLY A 149 -8.62 -1.85 13.63
C GLY A 149 -9.88 -1.25 14.25
N HIS A 150 -11.01 -1.97 14.16
CA HIS A 150 -12.37 -1.44 14.29
C HIS A 150 -12.68 -0.64 15.56
N TYR A 151 -11.86 -0.74 16.61
CA TYR A 151 -12.03 -0.04 17.87
C TYR A 151 -11.28 1.31 17.93
N LEU A 152 -10.58 1.71 16.87
CA LEU A 152 -9.83 2.96 16.85
C LEU A 152 -10.73 4.17 16.58
N SER A 153 -10.41 5.29 17.24
CA SER A 153 -11.09 6.57 17.05
C SER A 153 -10.80 7.17 15.68
N ILE A 154 -11.78 7.86 15.11
CA ILE A 154 -11.61 8.65 13.88
C ILE A 154 -10.83 9.92 14.20
N GLN A 155 -9.74 10.17 13.48
CA GLN A 155 -9.07 11.47 13.45
C GLN A 155 -9.27 12.12 12.08
N PRO A 156 -9.69 13.39 12.01
CA PRO A 156 -9.89 14.07 10.74
C PRO A 156 -8.58 14.58 10.13
N ASN A 157 -8.35 14.22 8.87
CA ASN A 157 -7.39 14.74 7.90
C ASN A 157 -5.92 14.76 8.36
N THR A 158 -5.49 13.77 9.13
CA THR A 158 -4.09 13.72 9.61
C THR A 158 -3.12 13.24 8.51
N PHE A 159 -3.59 12.43 7.56
CA PHE A 159 -2.74 11.78 6.55
C PHE A 159 -3.17 12.13 5.14
N VAL A 160 -2.18 12.23 4.25
CA VAL A 160 -2.39 12.60 2.86
C VAL A 160 -2.39 11.33 2.02
N LEU A 161 -3.53 11.02 1.42
CA LEU A 161 -3.63 9.94 0.44
C LEU A 161 -3.13 10.41 -0.93
N PRO A 162 -2.57 9.50 -1.74
CA PRO A 162 -2.24 9.82 -3.13
C PRO A 162 -3.49 10.26 -3.89
N PRO A 163 -3.36 11.09 -4.96
CA PRO A 163 -4.50 11.63 -5.68
C PRO A 163 -5.43 10.50 -6.10
N LEU A 164 -6.68 10.55 -5.61
CA LEU A 164 -7.66 9.47 -5.73
C LEU A 164 -7.71 8.92 -7.17
N HIS A 165 -7.74 7.59 -7.27
CA HIS A 165 -8.10 6.94 -8.51
C HIS A 165 -9.54 7.29 -8.89
N THR A 166 -9.84 7.17 -10.19
CA THR A 166 -11.11 7.54 -10.81
C THR A 166 -12.36 6.94 -10.13
N TRP A 167 -12.24 5.87 -9.35
CA TRP A 167 -13.35 5.22 -8.65
C TRP A 167 -13.87 5.94 -7.39
N GLU A 168 -13.03 6.70 -6.67
CA GLU A 168 -13.48 7.43 -5.47
C GLU A 168 -14.10 8.77 -5.89
N LYS A 169 -13.78 9.27 -7.09
CA LYS A 169 -14.53 10.36 -7.74
C LYS A 169 -15.94 9.94 -8.13
N GLU A 170 -16.18 8.65 -8.37
CA GLU A 170 -17.52 8.14 -8.66
C GLU A 170 -18.34 8.02 -7.37
N GLU A 171 -17.76 7.53 -6.27
CA GLU A 171 -18.44 7.53 -4.96
C GLU A 171 -18.70 8.94 -4.41
N GLU A 172 -17.77 9.90 -4.60
CA GLU A 172 -18.01 11.31 -4.23
C GLU A 172 -19.13 11.93 -5.07
N LYS A 173 -19.18 11.63 -6.38
CA LYS A 173 -20.28 12.07 -7.25
C LYS A 173 -21.60 11.44 -6.87
N GLU A 174 -21.61 10.16 -6.49
CA GLU A 174 -22.83 9.45 -6.06
C GLU A 174 -23.33 10.00 -4.71
N LYS A 175 -22.42 10.32 -3.78
CA LYS A 175 -22.75 11.02 -2.52
C LYS A 175 -23.23 12.45 -2.73
N ASP A 176 -22.68 13.19 -3.71
CA ASP A 176 -23.18 14.52 -4.09
C ASP A 176 -24.53 14.47 -4.79
N MET A 177 -24.83 13.40 -5.53
CA MET A 177 -26.14 13.16 -6.14
C MET A 177 -27.21 12.68 -5.15
N LEU A 178 -26.80 12.11 -4.01
CA LEU A 178 -27.68 11.66 -2.93
C LEU A 178 -27.89 12.71 -1.83
N LYS A 179 -27.24 13.89 -1.91
CA LYS A 179 -27.59 15.02 -1.05
C LYS A 179 -29.00 15.50 -1.41
N PRO A 180 -29.98 15.49 -0.47
CA PRO A 180 -31.27 16.09 -0.74
C PRO A 180 -31.04 17.57 -1.09
N MET A 181 -31.61 18.01 -2.21
CA MET A 181 -31.74 19.43 -2.53
C MET A 181 -32.59 20.10 -1.44
N VAL A 182 -31.95 20.50 -0.34
CA VAL A 182 -32.56 21.37 0.65
C VAL A 182 -32.40 22.81 0.15
N GLY A 183 -33.39 23.24 -0.63
CA GLY A 183 -33.96 24.57 -0.67
C GLY A 183 -33.13 25.73 -1.22
N ILE A 184 -33.63 26.32 -2.31
CA ILE A 184 -34.19 27.69 -2.25
C ILE A 184 -35.62 27.62 -2.79
#